data_AF-A0A7C1KWS4-F1
#
_entry.id   AF-A0A7C1KWS4-F1
#
_cell.length_a   1.000
_cell.length_b   1.000
_cell.length_c   1.000
_cell.angle_alpha   90.00
_cell.angle_beta   90.00
_cell.angle_gamma   90.00
#
_symmetry.space_group_name_H-M   'P 1'
#
loop_
_entity.id
_entity.type
_entity.pdbx_description
1 polymer ?
#
loop_
_entity_poly.entity_id
_entity_poly.type
_entity_poly.pdbx_seq_one_letter_code
_entity_poly.pdbx_strand_id
1 'polypeptide(L)'
;MPDNDLDIIFNETLRQYKITQEFIDRLEGKLVNILGFIFVFIGILFTQDIFLNMLQSPSWFVAILSFLGLISIIYSAVLAYNAYGITKYETGPELEEVVEAYERNDKINFKEAILWNILDAIKTNDEIHTSKKEIIKNCYFYLGVGTLILIISRFMYVIS
;
A
#
# COMPACT_ATOMS: atom_id res chain seq x y z
N MET A 1 -24.84 25.56 -27.45
CA MET A 1 -24.94 24.18 -26.95
C MET A 1 -23.80 23.93 -25.95
N PRO A 2 -23.89 24.48 -24.71
CA PRO A 2 -22.84 24.32 -23.69
C PRO A 2 -23.03 23.06 -22.81
N ASP A 3 -24.26 22.57 -22.68
CA ASP A 3 -24.59 21.47 -21.76
C ASP A 3 -23.94 20.13 -22.15
N ASN A 4 -23.63 19.94 -23.43
CA ASN A 4 -23.06 18.68 -23.94
C ASN A 4 -21.58 18.52 -23.58
N ASP A 5 -20.82 19.63 -23.50
CA ASP A 5 -19.40 19.59 -23.16
C ASP A 5 -19.18 19.36 -21.65
N LEU A 6 -20.05 19.94 -20.82
CA LEU A 6 -20.01 19.74 -19.37
C LEU A 6 -20.31 18.28 -18.98
N ASP A 7 -21.25 17.65 -19.68
CA ASP A 7 -21.58 16.23 -19.48
C ASP A 7 -20.46 15.29 -19.92
N ILE A 8 -19.73 15.64 -20.98
CA ILE A 8 -18.54 14.90 -21.41
C ILE A 8 -17.45 15.00 -20.34
N ILE A 9 -17.16 16.21 -19.86
CA ILE A 9 -16.14 16.45 -18.82
C ILE A 9 -16.51 15.70 -17.54
N PHE A 10 -17.76 15.80 -17.09
CA PHE A 10 -18.24 15.12 -15.89
C PHE A 10 -18.09 13.59 -15.98
N ASN A 11 -18.51 12.99 -17.09
CA ASN A 11 -18.40 11.55 -17.30
C ASN A 11 -16.94 11.08 -17.34
N GLU A 12 -16.04 11.86 -17.94
CA GLU A 12 -14.61 11.55 -17.97
C GLU A 12 -13.97 11.66 -16.58
N THR A 13 -14.31 12.69 -15.81
CA THR A 13 -13.84 12.87 -14.42
C THR A 13 -14.31 11.74 -13.51
N LEU A 14 -15.57 11.30 -13.67
CA LEU A 14 -16.12 10.15 -12.94
C LEU A 14 -15.44 8.83 -13.36
N ARG A 15 -15.09 8.69 -14.64
CA ARG A 15 -14.29 7.55 -15.12
C ARG A 15 -12.91 7.53 -14.48
N GLN A 16 -12.21 8.65 -14.45
CA GLN A 16 -10.88 8.74 -13.82
C GLN A 16 -10.96 8.45 -12.31
N TYR A 17 -11.99 8.96 -11.63
CA TYR A 17 -12.23 8.66 -10.23
C TYR A 17 -12.35 7.16 -9.95
N LYS A 18 -13.14 6.43 -10.75
CA LYS A 18 -13.27 4.96 -10.65
C LYS A 18 -11.95 4.24 -10.88
N ILE A 19 -11.17 4.68 -11.86
CA ILE A 19 -9.83 4.12 -12.12
C ILE A 19 -8.93 4.31 -10.91
N THR A 20 -8.97 5.48 -10.27
CA THR A 20 -8.18 5.78 -9.05
C THR A 20 -8.60 4.87 -7.89
N GLN A 21 -9.90 4.65 -7.68
CA GLN A 21 -10.39 3.71 -6.65
C GLN A 21 -9.95 2.27 -6.91
N GLU A 22 -10.13 1.75 -8.13
CA GLU A 22 -9.66 0.40 -8.46
C GLU A 22 -8.14 0.25 -8.26
N PHE A 23 -7.38 1.32 -8.50
CA PHE A 23 -5.95 1.31 -8.28
C PHE A 23 -5.59 1.29 -6.79
N ILE A 24 -6.32 2.04 -5.96
CA ILE A 24 -6.20 2.02 -4.50
C ILE A 24 -6.43 0.59 -3.97
N ASP A 25 -7.53 -0.05 -4.38
CA ASP A 25 -7.86 -1.42 -3.97
C ASP A 25 -6.74 -2.40 -4.34
N ARG A 26 -6.13 -2.22 -5.53
CA ARG A 26 -4.97 -3.04 -5.95
C ARG A 26 -3.74 -2.79 -5.09
N LEU A 27 -3.49 -1.56 -4.63
CA LEU A 27 -2.37 -1.28 -3.74
C LEU A 27 -2.59 -1.87 -2.35
N GLU A 28 -3.81 -1.78 -1.83
CA GLU A 28 -4.17 -2.43 -0.56
C GLU A 28 -4.05 -3.95 -0.65
N GLY A 29 -4.55 -4.55 -1.73
CA GLY A 29 -4.37 -5.98 -2.01
C GLY A 29 -2.89 -6.39 -2.05
N LYS A 30 -2.01 -5.56 -2.62
CA LYS A 30 -0.56 -5.81 -2.58
C LYS A 30 0.02 -5.75 -1.17
N LEU A 31 -0.40 -4.79 -0.34
CA LEU A 31 0.05 -4.69 1.06
C LEU A 31 -0.41 -5.90 1.88
N VAL A 32 -1.67 -6.33 1.73
CA VAL A 32 -2.21 -7.53 2.37
C VAL A 32 -1.43 -8.77 1.93
N ASN A 33 -1.12 -8.90 0.64
CA ASN A 33 -0.31 -10.01 0.12
C ASN A 33 1.11 -10.01 0.68
N ILE A 34 1.75 -8.84 0.81
CA ILE A 34 3.07 -8.69 1.43
C ILE A 34 3.02 -9.15 2.89
N LEU A 35 2.04 -8.66 3.67
CA LEU A 35 1.86 -9.06 5.06
C LEU A 35 1.63 -10.56 5.20
N GLY A 36 0.70 -11.12 4.41
CA GLY A 36 0.40 -12.54 4.39
C GLY A 36 1.63 -13.39 4.04
N PHE A 37 2.40 -12.98 3.03
CA PHE A 37 3.65 -13.62 2.67
C PHE A 37 4.66 -13.59 3.82
N ILE A 38 4.86 -12.44 4.47
CA ILE A 38 5.79 -12.31 5.60
C ILE A 38 5.38 -13.22 6.76
N PHE A 39 4.10 -13.27 7.11
CA PHE A 39 3.63 -14.15 8.20
C PHE A 39 3.88 -15.63 7.90
N VAL A 40 3.58 -16.07 6.68
CA VAL A 40 3.87 -17.46 6.26
C VAL A 40 5.38 -17.70 6.26
N PHE A 41 6.17 -16.77 5.73
CA PHE A 41 7.62 -16.88 5.64
C PHE A 41 8.27 -16.97 7.03
N ILE A 42 7.90 -16.09 7.96
CA ILE A 42 8.36 -16.12 9.36
C ILE A 42 7.90 -17.43 10.02
N GLY A 43 6.66 -17.85 9.83
CA GLY A 43 6.16 -19.13 10.34
C GLY A 43 7.04 -20.30 9.90
N ILE A 44 7.37 -20.38 8.61
CA ILE A 44 8.27 -21.41 8.07
C ILE A 44 9.67 -21.30 8.69
N LEU A 45 10.25 -20.09 8.78
CA LEU A 45 11.57 -19.90 9.37
C LEU A 45 11.65 -20.43 10.80
N PHE A 46 10.68 -20.12 11.65
CA PHE A 46 10.68 -20.53 13.06
C PHE A 46 10.36 -22.02 13.25
N THR A 47 9.77 -22.70 12.25
CA THR A 47 9.63 -24.17 12.27
C THR A 47 10.90 -24.93 11.88
N GLN A 48 11.91 -24.24 11.33
CA GLN A 48 13.16 -24.87 10.93
C GLN A 48 14.21 -24.73 12.04
N ASP A 49 14.63 -25.86 12.61
CA ASP A 49 15.71 -25.90 13.63
C ASP A 49 16.99 -25.21 13.17
N ILE A 50 17.30 -25.31 11.86
CA ILE A 50 18.46 -24.65 11.24
C ILE A 50 18.45 -23.15 11.50
N PHE A 51 17.29 -22.48 11.39
CA PHE A 51 17.21 -21.04 11.59
C PHE A 51 17.44 -20.65 13.07
N LEU A 52 16.86 -21.41 14.00
CA LEU A 52 17.09 -21.19 15.44
C LEU A 52 18.55 -21.41 15.82
N ASN A 53 19.19 -22.44 15.27
CA ASN A 53 20.60 -22.72 15.48
C ASN A 53 21.52 -21.68 14.82
N MET A 54 21.12 -21.08 13.69
CA MET A 54 21.85 -19.96 13.10
C MET A 54 21.83 -18.71 13.98
N LEU A 55 20.69 -18.40 14.62
CA LEU A 55 20.58 -17.29 15.57
C LEU A 55 21.43 -17.50 16.83
N GLN A 56 21.61 -18.75 17.24
CA GLN A 56 22.42 -19.15 18.40
C GLN A 56 23.83 -19.64 18.00
N SER A 57 24.25 -19.36 16.76
CA SER A 57 25.51 -19.89 16.23
C SER A 57 26.71 -19.39 17.06
N PRO A 58 27.70 -20.25 17.35
CA PRO A 58 28.97 -19.83 17.96
C PRO A 58 29.70 -18.77 17.12
N SER A 59 29.47 -18.76 15.80
CA SER A 59 29.96 -17.72 14.90
C SER A 59 29.11 -16.46 15.04
N TRP A 60 29.65 -15.47 15.76
CA TRP A 60 29.00 -14.17 15.96
C TRP A 60 28.61 -13.50 14.63
N PHE A 61 29.39 -13.71 13.56
CA PHE A 61 29.10 -13.16 12.24
C PHE A 61 27.81 -13.75 11.63
N VAL A 62 27.64 -15.07 11.72
CA VAL A 62 26.44 -15.78 11.23
C VAL A 62 25.21 -15.35 12.03
N ALA A 63 25.34 -15.25 13.36
CA ALA A 63 24.25 -14.82 14.23
C ALA A 63 23.81 -13.38 13.93
N ILE A 64 24.74 -12.43 13.77
CA ILE A 64 24.45 -11.03 13.44
C ILE A 64 23.77 -10.91 12.07
N LEU A 65 24.29 -11.59 11.04
CA LEU A 65 23.66 -11.54 9.71
C LEU A 65 22.25 -12.12 9.75
N SER A 66 22.05 -13.26 10.42
CA SER A 66 20.73 -13.87 10.58
C SER A 66 19.74 -12.92 11.26
N PHE A 67 20.19 -12.22 12.30
CA PHE A 67 19.40 -11.24 13.03
C PHE A 67 19.07 -10.00 12.18
N LEU A 68 20.03 -9.48 11.42
CA LEU A 68 19.80 -8.36 10.48
C LEU A 68 18.81 -8.74 9.37
N GLY A 69 18.91 -9.96 8.84
CA GLY A 69 17.96 -10.49 7.86
C GLY A 69 16.54 -10.53 8.43
N LEU A 70 16.38 -11.02 9.66
CA LEU A 70 15.09 -11.06 10.35
C LEU A 70 14.53 -9.65 10.60
N ILE A 71 15.34 -8.71 11.11
CA ILE A 71 14.92 -7.32 11.35
C ILE A 71 14.46 -6.67 10.05
N SER A 72 15.17 -6.87 8.93
CA SER A 72 14.78 -6.31 7.63
C SER A 72 13.40 -6.79 7.17
N ILE A 73 13.09 -8.07 7.38
CA ILE A 73 11.78 -8.65 7.05
C ILE A 73 10.68 -8.10 7.97
N ILE A 74 10.95 -8.01 9.28
CA ILE A 74 10.02 -7.41 10.24
C ILE A 74 9.77 -5.94 9.90
N TYR A 75 10.83 -5.19 9.53
CA TYR A 75 10.71 -3.79 9.13
C TYR A 75 9.84 -3.64 7.88
N SER A 76 9.96 -4.54 6.89
CA SER A 76 9.04 -4.59 5.76
C SER A 76 7.58 -4.81 6.19
N ALA A 77 7.33 -5.64 7.20
CA ALA A 77 5.98 -5.88 7.71
C ALA A 77 5.41 -4.63 8.39
N VAL A 78 6.22 -3.94 9.20
CA VAL A 78 5.83 -2.69 9.88
C VAL A 78 5.49 -1.60 8.87
N LEU A 79 6.31 -1.43 7.83
CA LEU A 79 6.02 -0.50 6.74
C LEU A 79 4.70 -0.83 6.04
N ALA A 80 4.48 -2.10 5.72
CA ALA A 80 3.25 -2.53 5.04
C ALA A 80 2.01 -2.31 5.92
N TYR A 81 2.10 -2.62 7.22
CA TYR A 81 1.02 -2.40 8.18
C TYR A 81 0.69 -0.92 8.34
N ASN A 82 1.69 -0.06 8.48
CA ASN A 82 1.50 1.38 8.59
C ASN A 82 0.87 1.96 7.32
N ALA A 83 1.28 1.51 6.13
CA ALA A 83 0.67 1.94 4.87
C ALA A 83 -0.77 1.45 4.70
N TYR A 84 -1.10 0.28 5.25
CA TYR A 84 -2.47 -0.25 5.25
C TYR A 84 -3.39 0.60 6.15
N GLY A 85 -2.89 1.06 7.30
CA GLY A 85 -3.64 1.92 8.22
C GLY A 85 -3.95 3.33 7.69
N ILE A 86 -3.37 3.75 6.56
CA ILE A 86 -3.73 5.01 5.89
C ILE A 86 -5.03 4.77 5.10
N THR A 87 -6.18 4.95 5.76
CA THR A 87 -7.52 4.70 5.21
C THR A 87 -8.29 5.98 4.85
N LYS A 88 -7.68 7.17 4.95
CA LYS A 88 -8.31 8.43 4.58
C LYS A 88 -8.32 8.63 3.06
N TYR A 89 -9.05 7.77 2.36
CA TYR A 89 -9.39 8.02 0.97
C TYR A 89 -10.64 8.88 0.91
N GLU A 90 -10.62 9.95 0.12
CA GLU A 90 -11.85 10.69 -0.15
C GLU A 90 -12.69 9.86 -1.14
N THR A 91 -13.78 9.30 -0.61
CA THR A 91 -14.73 8.43 -1.33
C THR A 91 -15.72 9.19 -2.23
N GLY A 92 -15.42 10.46 -2.50
CA GLY A 92 -16.21 11.34 -3.36
C GLY A 92 -16.86 12.47 -2.56
N PRO A 93 -17.75 13.25 -3.19
CA PRO A 93 -18.43 14.36 -2.53
C PRO A 93 -19.28 13.87 -1.35
N GLU A 94 -19.32 14.65 -0.26
CA GLU A 94 -20.17 14.33 0.89
C GLU A 94 -21.64 14.25 0.48
N LEU A 95 -22.29 13.14 0.80
CA LEU A 95 -23.66 12.86 0.35
C LEU A 95 -24.65 13.94 0.81
N GLU A 96 -24.41 14.54 1.98
CA GLU A 96 -25.20 15.65 2.53
C GLU A 96 -25.09 16.92 1.69
N GLU A 97 -23.89 17.34 1.29
CA GLU A 97 -23.70 18.52 0.43
C GLU A 97 -24.34 18.34 -0.95
N VAL A 98 -24.29 17.11 -1.48
CA VAL A 98 -24.91 16.74 -2.75
C VAL A 98 -26.44 16.76 -2.65
N VAL A 99 -27.01 16.25 -1.57
CA VAL A 99 -28.47 16.26 -1.37
C VAL A 99 -28.99 17.69 -1.21
N GLU A 100 -28.33 18.52 -0.38
CA GLU A 100 -28.74 19.90 -0.15
C GLU A 100 -28.64 20.81 -1.39
N ALA A 101 -27.65 20.59 -2.25
CA ALA A 101 -27.49 21.35 -3.49
C ALA A 101 -28.52 20.93 -4.56
N TYR A 102 -28.92 19.65 -4.58
CA TYR A 102 -29.99 19.16 -5.45
C TYR A 102 -31.37 19.68 -5.02
N GLU A 103 -31.65 19.71 -3.72
CA GLU A 103 -32.90 20.25 -3.16
C GLU A 103 -33.08 21.76 -3.43
N ARG A 104 -31.98 22.52 -3.55
CA ARG A 104 -31.99 23.94 -3.89
C ARG A 104 -32.23 24.26 -5.38
N ASN A 105 -32.43 23.25 -6.24
CA ASN A 105 -32.79 23.38 -7.66
C ASN A 105 -31.74 24.10 -8.55
N ASP A 106 -30.48 24.12 -8.10
CA ASP A 106 -29.37 24.83 -8.73
C ASP A 106 -28.62 23.92 -9.73
N LYS A 107 -29.36 23.34 -10.69
CA LYS A 107 -28.86 22.24 -11.56
C LYS A 107 -27.54 22.53 -12.30
N ILE A 108 -27.26 23.79 -12.63
CA ILE A 108 -26.03 24.19 -13.34
C ILE A 108 -24.86 24.31 -12.36
N ASN A 109 -25.06 24.90 -11.17
CA ASN A 109 -24.07 24.94 -10.09
C ASN A 109 -23.79 23.55 -9.50
N PHE A 110 -24.78 22.66 -9.50
CA PHE A 110 -24.70 21.34 -8.91
C PHE A 110 -23.68 20.42 -9.60
N LYS A 111 -23.71 20.35 -10.94
CA LYS A 111 -22.75 19.55 -11.70
C LYS A 111 -21.32 20.08 -11.54
N GLU A 112 -21.17 21.39 -11.51
CA GLU A 112 -19.88 22.05 -11.36
C GLU A 112 -19.30 21.85 -9.95
N ALA A 113 -20.13 21.93 -8.91
CA ALA A 113 -19.74 21.64 -7.52
C ALA A 113 -19.30 20.17 -7.34
N ILE A 114 -20.04 19.21 -7.92
CA ILE A 114 -19.63 17.80 -7.90
C ILE A 114 -18.31 17.61 -8.66
N LEU A 115 -18.14 18.28 -9.81
CA LEU A 115 -16.91 18.20 -10.58
C LEU A 115 -15.70 18.66 -9.75
N TRP A 116 -15.81 19.78 -9.04
CA TRP A 116 -14.75 20.29 -8.17
C TRP A 116 -14.43 19.34 -7.02
N ASN A 117 -15.44 18.80 -6.35
CA ASN A 117 -15.23 17.82 -5.26
C ASN A 117 -14.58 16.52 -5.76
N ILE A 118 -14.94 16.04 -6.96
CA ILE A 118 -14.28 14.86 -7.55
C ILE A 118 -12.83 15.20 -7.94
N LEU A 119 -12.57 16.39 -8.48
CA LEU A 119 -11.21 16.81 -8.84
C LEU A 119 -10.30 16.92 -7.61
N ASP A 120 -10.81 17.48 -6.51
CA ASP A 120 -10.04 17.58 -5.26
C ASP A 120 -9.78 16.19 -4.67
N ALA A 121 -10.80 15.32 -4.65
CA ALA A 121 -10.65 13.93 -4.23
C ALA A 121 -9.64 13.16 -5.10
N ILE A 122 -9.62 13.38 -6.43
CA ILE A 122 -8.61 12.77 -7.31
C ILE A 122 -7.22 13.24 -6.93
N LYS A 123 -7.03 14.55 -6.69
CA LYS A 123 -5.73 15.13 -6.36
C LYS A 123 -5.21 14.61 -5.02
N THR A 124 -6.04 14.64 -3.98
CA THR A 124 -5.70 14.12 -2.65
C THR A 124 -5.39 12.62 -2.72
N ASN A 125 -6.19 11.85 -3.46
CA ASN A 125 -5.96 10.42 -3.61
C ASN A 125 -4.69 10.10 -4.43
N ASP A 126 -4.28 10.95 -5.38
CA ASP A 126 -3.06 10.73 -6.17
C ASP A 126 -1.77 10.95 -5.34
N GLU A 127 -1.80 11.92 -4.41
CA GLU A 127 -0.72 12.13 -3.44
C GLU A 127 -0.56 10.91 -2.51
N ILE A 128 -1.68 10.43 -1.94
CA ILE A 128 -1.71 9.23 -1.11
C ILE A 128 -1.24 8.01 -1.90
N HIS A 129 -1.68 7.90 -3.15
CA HIS A 129 -1.31 6.83 -4.08
C HIS A 129 0.21 6.79 -4.33
N THR A 130 0.81 7.93 -4.65
CA THR A 130 2.26 8.04 -4.90
C THR A 130 3.05 7.62 -3.66
N SER A 131 2.63 8.09 -2.48
CA SER A 131 3.25 7.70 -1.20
C SER A 131 3.13 6.19 -0.95
N LYS A 132 1.93 5.60 -1.07
CA LYS A 132 1.74 4.15 -0.86
C LYS A 132 2.53 3.31 -1.85
N LYS A 133 2.64 3.73 -3.12
CA LYS A 133 3.44 3.04 -4.14
C LYS A 133 4.91 3.01 -3.76
N GLU A 134 5.45 4.10 -3.23
CA GLU A 134 6.82 4.16 -2.72
C GLU A 134 7.01 3.24 -1.51
N ILE A 135 6.07 3.24 -0.57
CA ILE A 135 6.13 2.34 0.59
C ILE A 135 6.12 0.87 0.15
N ILE A 136 5.27 0.49 -0.81
CA ILE A 136 5.24 -0.88 -1.36
C ILE A 136 6.57 -1.27 -1.99
N LYS A 137 7.19 -0.34 -2.75
CA LYS A 137 8.52 -0.57 -3.33
C LYS A 137 9.56 -0.81 -2.23
N ASN A 138 9.53 -0.01 -1.18
CA ASN A 138 10.43 -0.15 -0.03
C ASN A 138 10.18 -1.48 0.72
N CYS A 139 8.93 -1.90 0.90
CA CYS A 139 8.60 -3.20 1.47
C CYS A 139 9.26 -4.34 0.68
N TYR A 140 9.07 -4.38 -0.65
CA TYR A 140 9.73 -5.39 -1.48
C TYR A 140 11.26 -5.34 -1.41
N PHE A 141 11.84 -4.14 -1.33
CA PHE A 141 13.28 -3.98 -1.17
C PHE A 141 13.78 -4.61 0.14
N TYR A 142 13.20 -4.24 1.29
CA TYR A 142 13.61 -4.78 2.59
C TYR A 142 13.33 -6.27 2.74
N LEU A 143 12.22 -6.75 2.17
CA LEU A 143 11.89 -8.17 2.10
C LEU A 143 12.95 -8.94 1.30
N GLY A 144 13.31 -8.43 0.11
CA GLY A 144 14.31 -9.06 -0.77
C GLY A 144 15.70 -9.07 -0.14
N VAL A 145 16.16 -7.92 0.39
CA VAL A 145 17.45 -7.80 1.07
C VAL A 145 17.50 -8.70 2.30
N GLY A 146 16.46 -8.69 3.14
CA GLY A 146 16.39 -9.54 4.33
C GLY A 146 16.44 -11.02 3.99
N THR A 147 15.69 -11.45 2.98
CA THR A 147 15.69 -12.84 2.50
C THR A 147 17.06 -13.26 1.97
N LEU A 148 17.73 -12.39 1.20
CA LEU A 148 19.06 -12.66 0.66
C LEU A 148 20.11 -12.79 1.76
N ILE A 149 20.06 -11.91 2.77
CA ILE A 149 20.94 -11.99 3.94
C ILE A 149 20.73 -13.31 4.69
N LEU A 150 19.48 -13.76 4.88
CA LEU A 150 19.19 -15.04 5.53
C LEU A 150 19.74 -16.23 4.73
N ILE A 151 19.61 -16.20 3.40
CA ILE A 151 20.17 -17.24 2.53
C ILE A 151 21.70 -17.31 2.67
N ILE A 152 22.38 -16.16 2.61
CA ILE A 152 23.84 -16.08 2.78
C ILE A 152 24.24 -16.61 4.16
N SER A 153 23.54 -16.17 5.21
CA SER A 153 23.80 -16.61 6.59
C SER A 153 23.69 -18.13 6.72
N ARG A 154 22.69 -18.72 6.05
CA ARG A 154 22.50 -20.17 6.03
C ARG A 154 23.63 -20.90 5.32
N PHE A 155 24.05 -20.41 4.15
CA PHE A 155 25.19 -21.00 3.45
C PHE A 155 26.46 -20.95 4.30
N MET A 156 26.70 -19.82 4.97
CA MET A 156 27.86 -19.67 5.86
C MET A 156 27.79 -20.61 7.06
N TYR A 157 26.62 -20.76 7.68
CA TYR A 157 26.42 -21.68 8.79
C TYR A 157 26.66 -23.15 8.42
N VAL A 158 26.28 -23.55 7.20
CA VAL A 158 26.46 -24.94 6.74
C VAL A 158 27.92 -25.26 6.42
N ILE A 159 28.73 -24.26 6.08
CA ILE A 159 30.14 -24.43 5.71
C ILE A 159 31.08 -24.24 6.91
N SER A 160 30.63 -23.55 7.97
CA SER A 160 31.37 -23.33 9.22
C SER A 160 31.35 -24.55 10.14
#